data_AF-A0A1G7H1A9-F1
#
_entry.id   AF-A0A1G7H1A9-F1
#
_cell.length_a   1.000
_cell.length_b   1.000
_cell.length_c   1.000
_cell.angle_alpha   90.00
_cell.angle_beta   90.00
_cell.angle_gamma   90.00
#
_symmetry.space_group_name_H-M   'P 1'
#
loop_
_entity.id
_entity.type
_entity.pdbx_description
1 polymer ?
#
loop_
_entity_poly.entity_id
_entity_poly.type
_entity_poly.pdbx_seq_one_letter_code
_entity_poly.pdbx_strand_id
1 'polypeptide(L)'
;MAGDGPRSVDDPAVTRIEVPVDTRAPGGTTNAYLLDRVLVDPASRTDALDAALAERGSADAAGPSIDAIAVTHAHPDHVGAVADYAALTDATVVAREGHADRFAAAAGVAPDETVAPGETVGDTGVRVVDAPGHAPDHVGFAVGGPEAGEPSTRSALCCGDLAVAEGSVAVAAPEGDLSAYLASLERVRDAGYDRLLPGHGPAIDDPTAVCDRLIDHRLARERDVIAAIDGGAADLDAVVDGAYAKDLSGVRDLALATVAAHVEKLVAEGRVDEAWRARLADHGLD
;
A
#
# COMPACT_ATOMS: atom_id res chain seq x y z
N MET A 1 -40.46 -14.83 1.16
CA MET A 1 -40.28 -15.67 -0.04
C MET A 1 -40.56 -14.77 -1.22
N ALA A 2 -39.60 -14.20 -1.95
CA ALA A 2 -38.19 -14.50 -2.14
C ALA A 2 -37.32 -13.29 -1.73
N GLY A 3 -36.11 -13.58 -1.24
CA GLY A 3 -35.14 -12.58 -0.82
C GLY A 3 -34.50 -11.90 -2.02
N ASP A 4 -34.44 -10.58 -1.96
CA ASP A 4 -33.60 -9.76 -2.81
C ASP A 4 -32.21 -9.78 -2.16
N GLY A 5 -31.38 -10.72 -2.60
CA GLY A 5 -29.96 -10.72 -2.24
C GLY A 5 -29.28 -9.53 -2.92
N PRO A 6 -28.26 -8.91 -2.31
CA PRO A 6 -27.55 -7.82 -2.95
C PRO A 6 -26.87 -8.34 -4.22
N ARG A 7 -27.34 -7.87 -5.37
CA ARG A 7 -26.63 -8.03 -6.65
C ARG A 7 -25.36 -7.18 -6.57
N SER A 8 -24.18 -7.79 -6.73
CA SER A 8 -22.91 -7.07 -6.82
C SER A 8 -22.90 -6.24 -8.11
N VAL A 9 -23.07 -4.93 -7.95
CA VAL A 9 -22.81 -3.95 -9.00
C VAL A 9 -21.35 -3.52 -8.79
N ASP A 10 -20.52 -3.57 -9.84
CA ASP A 10 -19.45 -2.60 -10.16
C ASP A 10 -18.19 -3.24 -10.79
N ASP A 11 -18.04 -2.97 -12.10
CA ASP A 11 -16.88 -3.07 -13.01
C ASP A 11 -16.24 -4.44 -13.34
N PRO A 12 -16.42 -5.01 -14.56
CA PRO A 12 -15.76 -6.25 -14.98
C PRO A 12 -14.20 -6.17 -15.03
N ALA A 13 -13.62 -4.97 -14.90
CA ALA A 13 -12.18 -4.75 -14.94
C ALA A 13 -11.44 -4.99 -13.61
N VAL A 14 -12.14 -5.17 -12.47
CA VAL A 14 -11.49 -5.37 -11.16
C VAL A 14 -12.02 -6.63 -10.47
N THR A 15 -11.15 -7.58 -10.16
CA THR A 15 -11.44 -8.71 -9.26
C THR A 15 -10.56 -8.60 -8.02
N ARG A 16 -11.14 -8.68 -6.82
CA ARG A 16 -10.41 -8.71 -5.55
C ARG A 16 -10.46 -10.11 -4.95
N ILE A 17 -9.31 -10.61 -4.52
CA ILE A 17 -9.16 -11.90 -3.83
C ILE A 17 -8.45 -11.65 -2.50
N GLU A 18 -9.09 -12.01 -1.39
CA GLU A 18 -8.47 -11.97 -0.06
C GLU A 18 -7.57 -13.19 0.11
N VAL A 19 -6.28 -12.95 0.32
CA VAL A 19 -5.22 -13.97 0.38
C VAL A 19 -4.70 -14.08 1.81
N PRO A 20 -4.85 -15.23 2.48
CA PRO A 20 -4.29 -15.42 3.83
C PRO A 20 -2.77 -15.38 3.82
N VAL A 21 -2.21 -14.60 4.75
CA VAL A 21 -0.75 -14.44 4.93
C VAL A 21 -0.40 -14.15 6.38
N ASP A 22 0.84 -14.46 6.76
CA ASP A 22 1.39 -14.08 8.05
C ASP A 22 1.75 -12.60 8.03
N THR A 23 0.80 -11.75 8.41
CA THR A 23 0.93 -10.30 8.47
C THR A 23 0.45 -9.76 9.81
N ARG A 24 0.99 -8.61 10.22
CA ARG A 24 0.50 -7.86 11.38
C ARG A 24 -0.74 -7.02 11.03
N ALA A 25 -1.12 -6.95 9.76
CA ALA A 25 -2.32 -6.27 9.32
C ALA A 25 -3.59 -6.93 9.91
N PRO A 26 -4.63 -6.14 10.26
CA PRO A 26 -5.87 -6.67 10.77
C PRO A 26 -6.51 -7.68 9.80
N GLY A 27 -6.87 -8.86 10.31
CA GLY A 27 -7.53 -9.91 9.52
C GLY A 27 -6.60 -11.00 8.99
N GLY A 28 -5.28 -10.80 9.00
CA GLY A 28 -4.31 -11.81 8.55
C GLY A 28 -4.43 -12.13 7.05
N THR A 29 -4.84 -11.15 6.26
CA THR A 29 -5.03 -11.28 4.81
C THR A 29 -4.48 -10.05 4.10
N THR A 30 -3.96 -10.27 2.89
CA THR A 30 -3.66 -9.22 1.88
C THR A 30 -4.61 -9.40 0.72
N ASN A 31 -5.09 -8.30 0.14
CA ASN A 31 -5.91 -8.32 -1.06
C ASN A 31 -5.01 -8.38 -2.29
N ALA A 32 -5.10 -9.48 -3.04
CA ALA A 32 -4.63 -9.53 -4.42
C ALA A 32 -5.71 -8.97 -5.35
N TYR A 33 -5.29 -8.27 -6.41
CA TYR A 33 -6.20 -7.68 -7.39
C TYR A 33 -5.88 -8.13 -8.81
N LEU A 34 -6.90 -8.51 -9.57
CA LEU A 34 -6.83 -8.58 -11.03
C LEU A 34 -7.41 -7.29 -11.58
N LEU A 35 -6.53 -6.43 -12.11
CA LEU A 35 -6.85 -5.13 -12.71
C LEU A 35 -6.60 -5.25 -14.21
N ASP A 36 -7.68 -5.30 -15.01
CA ASP A 36 -7.58 -5.62 -16.45
C ASP A 36 -6.84 -6.95 -16.68
N ARG A 37 -5.60 -6.91 -17.18
CA ARG A 37 -4.71 -8.07 -17.38
C ARG A 37 -3.49 -8.05 -16.47
N VAL A 38 -3.54 -7.31 -15.38
CA VAL A 38 -2.46 -7.20 -14.39
C VAL A 38 -2.88 -7.85 -13.07
N LEU A 39 -2.06 -8.77 -12.57
CA LEU A 39 -2.17 -9.29 -11.20
C LEU A 39 -1.32 -8.42 -10.26
N VAL A 40 -1.97 -7.83 -9.26
CA VAL A 40 -1.35 -6.95 -8.26
C VAL A 40 -1.33 -7.64 -6.90
N ASP A 41 -0.17 -7.58 -6.23
CA ASP A 41 0.08 -8.07 -4.86
C ASP A 41 -0.33 -9.54 -4.62
N PRO A 42 0.17 -10.52 -5.40
CA PRO A 42 -0.05 -11.92 -5.12
C PRO A 42 0.76 -12.37 -3.89
N ALA A 43 0.19 -12.10 -2.71
CA ALA A 43 0.81 -12.31 -1.41
C ALA A 43 1.16 -13.77 -1.11
N SER A 44 0.32 -14.71 -1.55
CA SER A 44 0.55 -16.15 -1.50
C SER A 44 -0.30 -16.86 -2.55
N ARG A 45 0.07 -18.09 -2.92
CA ARG A 45 -0.70 -18.89 -3.87
C ARG A 45 -1.90 -19.52 -3.18
N THR A 46 -3.09 -19.34 -3.75
CA THR A 46 -4.34 -19.90 -3.20
C THR A 46 -5.23 -20.45 -4.29
N ASP A 47 -6.05 -21.45 -3.97
CA ASP A 47 -7.04 -22.02 -4.91
C ASP A 47 -8.01 -20.95 -5.44
N ALA A 48 -8.36 -19.96 -4.62
CA ALA A 48 -9.25 -18.87 -5.00
C ALA A 48 -8.61 -17.95 -6.05
N LEU A 49 -7.33 -17.60 -5.88
CA LEU A 49 -6.61 -16.77 -6.83
C LEU A 49 -6.31 -17.54 -8.13
N ASP A 50 -5.97 -18.83 -8.03
CA ASP A 50 -5.80 -19.73 -9.19
C ASP A 50 -7.11 -19.82 -10.00
N ALA A 51 -8.26 -19.96 -9.34
CA ALA A 51 -9.57 -19.99 -9.98
C ALA A 51 -9.91 -18.66 -10.67
N ALA A 52 -9.64 -17.51 -10.02
CA ALA A 52 -9.89 -16.20 -10.59
C ALA A 52 -9.05 -15.94 -11.87
N LEU A 53 -7.79 -16.40 -11.88
CA LEU A 53 -6.92 -16.35 -13.06
C LEU A 53 -7.43 -17.25 -14.18
N ALA A 54 -7.89 -18.47 -13.85
CA ALA A 54 -8.45 -19.40 -14.82
C ALA A 54 -9.74 -18.87 -15.46
N GLU A 55 -10.58 -18.15 -14.71
CA GLU A 55 -11.81 -17.53 -15.23
C GLU A 55 -11.52 -16.37 -16.21
N ARG A 56 -10.39 -15.67 -16.05
CA ARG A 56 -9.98 -14.62 -17.00
C ARG A 56 -9.36 -15.18 -18.28
N GLY A 57 -8.69 -16.34 -18.19
CA GLY A 57 -8.23 -17.09 -19.36
C GLY A 57 -9.38 -17.46 -20.29
N SER A 58 -9.29 -17.11 -21.58
CA SER A 58 -10.33 -17.50 -22.54
C SER A 58 -10.36 -19.03 -22.67
N ALA A 59 -11.56 -19.60 -22.90
CA ALA A 59 -11.73 -21.04 -23.09
C ALA A 59 -10.91 -21.63 -24.27
N ASP A 60 -10.39 -20.77 -25.15
CA ASP A 60 -9.58 -21.13 -26.33
C ASP A 60 -8.07 -20.91 -26.13
N ALA A 61 -7.63 -20.26 -25.03
CA ALA A 61 -6.23 -20.08 -24.68
C ALA A 61 -5.80 -21.16 -23.67
N ALA A 62 -4.66 -21.79 -23.91
CA ALA A 62 -4.09 -22.78 -22.99
C ALA A 62 -3.42 -22.10 -21.79
N GLY A 63 -4.19 -21.41 -20.92
CA GLY A 63 -3.68 -20.82 -19.67
C GLY A 63 -4.39 -19.54 -19.21
N PRO A 64 -4.12 -19.09 -17.96
CA PRO A 64 -4.60 -17.81 -17.43
C PRO A 64 -4.03 -16.63 -18.24
N SER A 65 -4.87 -15.64 -18.58
CA SER A 65 -4.57 -14.58 -19.57
C SER A 65 -4.15 -13.24 -18.96
N ILE A 66 -3.30 -13.25 -17.94
CA ILE A 66 -2.67 -12.01 -17.45
C ILE A 66 -1.42 -11.71 -18.27
N ASP A 67 -1.14 -10.42 -18.48
CA ASP A 67 0.01 -9.93 -19.23
C ASP A 67 1.16 -9.55 -18.29
N ALA A 68 0.83 -9.09 -17.09
CA ALA A 68 1.81 -8.65 -16.12
C ALA A 68 1.45 -9.02 -14.68
N ILE A 69 2.49 -9.14 -13.86
CA ILE A 69 2.41 -9.19 -12.41
C ILE A 69 3.14 -7.96 -11.88
N ALA A 70 2.47 -7.16 -11.07
CA ALA A 70 3.04 -5.98 -10.44
C ALA A 70 2.80 -6.03 -8.93
N VAL A 71 3.58 -5.26 -8.17
CA VAL A 71 3.37 -5.13 -6.72
C VAL A 71 3.37 -3.66 -6.32
N THR A 72 2.58 -3.34 -5.32
CA THR A 72 2.51 -1.98 -4.77
C THR A 72 3.81 -1.63 -4.06
N HIS A 73 4.43 -2.58 -3.37
CA HIS A 73 5.74 -2.45 -2.73
C HIS A 73 6.31 -3.82 -2.31
N ALA A 74 7.59 -3.85 -1.96
CA ALA A 74 8.37 -5.04 -1.66
C ALA A 74 8.29 -5.52 -0.19
N HIS A 75 7.15 -5.37 0.49
CA HIS A 75 6.94 -6.04 1.78
C HIS A 75 6.53 -7.51 1.59
N PRO A 76 6.94 -8.41 2.51
CA PRO A 76 6.78 -9.85 2.30
C PRO A 76 5.34 -10.32 2.05
N ASP A 77 4.37 -9.66 2.67
CA ASP A 77 2.95 -9.96 2.57
C ASP A 77 2.28 -9.43 1.29
N HIS A 78 3.04 -8.86 0.35
CA HIS A 78 2.56 -8.46 -0.98
C HIS A 78 3.23 -9.28 -2.10
N VAL A 79 4.46 -9.72 -1.90
CA VAL A 79 5.31 -10.31 -2.96
C VAL A 79 5.38 -11.84 -2.95
N GLY A 80 4.83 -12.50 -1.92
CA GLY A 80 5.18 -13.88 -1.57
C GLY A 80 4.94 -14.95 -2.65
N ALA A 81 4.01 -14.74 -3.59
CA ALA A 81 3.76 -15.66 -4.71
C ALA A 81 4.04 -15.06 -6.10
N VAL A 82 4.77 -13.94 -6.18
CA VAL A 82 5.15 -13.35 -7.48
C VAL A 82 5.86 -14.36 -8.37
N ALA A 83 6.89 -15.04 -7.86
CA ALA A 83 7.65 -16.03 -8.62
C ALA A 83 6.80 -17.24 -9.06
N ASP A 84 5.88 -17.69 -8.20
CA ASP A 84 4.98 -18.82 -8.48
C ASP A 84 4.01 -18.48 -9.61
N TYR A 85 3.40 -17.29 -9.57
CA TYR A 85 2.46 -16.85 -10.61
C TYR A 85 3.16 -16.48 -11.90
N ALA A 86 4.37 -15.92 -11.86
CA ALA A 86 5.17 -15.68 -13.06
C ALA A 86 5.43 -17.00 -13.80
N ALA A 87 5.87 -18.03 -13.07
CA ALA A 87 6.12 -19.36 -13.64
C ALA A 87 4.84 -20.07 -14.12
N LEU A 88 3.68 -19.77 -13.52
CA LEU A 88 2.40 -20.37 -13.90
C LEU A 88 1.79 -19.72 -15.15
N THR A 89 2.04 -18.43 -15.36
CA THR A 89 1.31 -17.61 -16.34
C THR A 89 2.18 -17.12 -17.51
N ASP A 90 3.50 -17.22 -17.39
CA ASP A 90 4.47 -16.59 -18.29
C ASP A 90 4.30 -15.05 -18.40
N ALA A 91 3.64 -14.42 -17.42
CA ALA A 91 3.42 -12.98 -17.38
C ALA A 91 4.70 -12.20 -17.01
N THR A 92 4.82 -10.99 -17.56
CA THR A 92 5.93 -10.08 -17.29
C THR A 92 5.90 -9.60 -15.84
N VAL A 93 6.97 -9.81 -15.10
CA VAL A 93 7.12 -9.30 -13.74
C VAL A 93 7.62 -7.86 -13.79
N VAL A 94 6.83 -6.94 -13.22
CA VAL A 94 7.09 -5.50 -13.26
C VAL A 94 7.34 -4.97 -11.85
N ALA A 95 8.44 -4.24 -11.67
CA ALA A 95 8.76 -3.54 -10.43
C ALA A 95 8.87 -2.02 -10.62
N ARG A 96 8.83 -1.25 -9.53
CA ARG A 96 9.07 0.20 -9.60
C ARG A 96 10.50 0.50 -10.08
N GLU A 97 10.62 1.46 -11.00
CA GLU A 97 11.91 2.00 -11.43
C GLU A 97 12.78 2.42 -10.23
N GLY A 98 14.07 2.08 -10.27
CA GLY A 98 15.01 2.39 -9.20
C GLY A 98 14.98 1.45 -7.99
N HIS A 99 14.06 0.47 -7.95
CA HIS A 99 13.89 -0.44 -6.82
C HIS A 99 13.97 -1.94 -7.19
N ALA A 100 14.50 -2.28 -8.37
CA ALA A 100 14.59 -3.65 -8.85
C ALA A 100 15.35 -4.60 -7.89
N ASP A 101 16.46 -4.16 -7.30
CA ASP A 101 17.23 -4.99 -6.36
C ASP A 101 16.46 -5.28 -5.07
N ARG A 102 15.74 -4.28 -4.54
CA ARG A 102 14.89 -4.42 -3.36
C ARG A 102 13.74 -5.38 -3.64
N PHE A 103 13.07 -5.19 -4.78
CA PHE A 103 12.04 -6.10 -5.24
C PHE A 103 12.56 -7.53 -5.38
N ALA A 104 13.69 -7.73 -6.04
CA ALA A 104 14.24 -9.07 -6.27
C ALA A 104 14.63 -9.78 -4.96
N ALA A 105 15.16 -9.03 -3.99
CA ALA A 105 15.46 -9.55 -2.67
C ALA A 105 14.20 -10.02 -1.90
N ALA A 106 13.08 -9.33 -2.06
CA ALA A 106 11.83 -9.65 -1.38
C ALA A 106 11.01 -10.73 -2.12
N ALA A 107 10.84 -10.59 -3.43
CA ALA A 107 10.02 -11.46 -4.27
C ALA A 107 10.71 -12.79 -4.64
N GLY A 108 12.03 -12.88 -4.46
CA GLY A 108 12.82 -14.06 -4.82
C GLY A 108 13.03 -14.25 -6.33
N VAL A 109 12.63 -13.27 -7.15
CA VAL A 109 12.79 -13.25 -8.61
C VAL A 109 13.11 -11.82 -9.06
N ALA A 110 14.00 -11.67 -10.04
CA ALA A 110 14.26 -10.37 -10.64
C ALA A 110 13.06 -9.92 -11.48
N PRO A 111 12.73 -8.62 -11.54
CA PRO A 111 11.71 -8.15 -12.45
C PRO A 111 12.22 -8.26 -13.89
N ASP A 112 11.31 -8.55 -14.82
CA ASP A 112 11.60 -8.53 -16.26
C ASP A 112 11.67 -7.09 -16.76
N GLU A 113 10.83 -6.21 -16.20
CA GLU A 113 10.72 -4.81 -16.57
C GLU A 113 10.57 -3.90 -15.33
N THR A 114 10.90 -2.62 -15.51
CA THR A 114 10.63 -1.60 -14.50
C THR A 114 9.74 -0.51 -15.05
N VAL A 115 8.90 0.07 -14.19
CA VAL A 115 7.95 1.12 -14.57
C VAL A 115 8.07 2.34 -13.65
N ALA A 116 7.98 3.54 -14.23
CA ALA A 116 7.99 4.79 -13.49
C ALA A 116 6.55 5.27 -13.17
N PRO A 117 6.35 6.04 -12.09
CA PRO A 117 5.06 6.67 -11.85
C PRO A 117 4.59 7.57 -13.01
N GLY A 118 3.31 7.45 -13.36
CA GLY A 118 2.72 8.14 -14.51
C GLY A 118 2.73 7.31 -15.80
N GLU A 119 3.52 6.24 -15.86
CA GLU A 119 3.51 5.28 -16.96
C GLU A 119 2.45 4.19 -16.76
N THR A 120 2.31 3.33 -17.75
CA THR A 120 1.39 2.20 -17.78
C THR A 120 2.16 0.90 -17.58
N VAL A 121 1.56 -0.08 -16.92
CA VAL A 121 2.13 -1.42 -16.77
C VAL A 121 2.03 -2.15 -18.12
N GLY A 122 3.15 -2.35 -18.80
CA GLY A 122 3.19 -2.93 -20.14
C GLY A 122 2.27 -2.20 -21.12
N ASP A 123 1.57 -2.96 -21.96
CA ASP A 123 0.57 -2.44 -22.92
C ASP A 123 -0.88 -2.46 -22.36
N THR A 124 -1.05 -2.50 -21.04
CA THR A 124 -2.38 -2.62 -20.39
C THR A 124 -3.09 -1.28 -20.20
N GLY A 125 -4.29 -1.27 -19.62
CA GLY A 125 -4.97 -0.02 -19.19
C GLY A 125 -4.54 0.49 -17.81
N VAL A 126 -3.58 -0.16 -17.14
CA VAL A 126 -3.26 0.08 -15.72
C VAL A 126 -2.14 1.11 -15.55
N ARG A 127 -2.46 2.28 -14.98
CA ARG A 127 -1.51 3.38 -14.79
C ARG A 127 -0.88 3.35 -13.40
N VAL A 128 0.43 3.57 -13.33
CA VAL A 128 1.19 3.65 -12.07
C VAL A 128 1.03 5.03 -11.45
N VAL A 129 0.78 5.08 -10.14
CA VAL A 129 0.60 6.30 -9.34
C VAL A 129 1.66 6.35 -8.26
N ASP A 130 2.39 7.46 -8.19
CA ASP A 130 3.40 7.66 -7.15
C ASP A 130 2.71 7.77 -5.78
N ALA A 131 3.09 6.90 -4.85
CA ALA A 131 2.52 6.84 -3.50
C ALA A 131 3.57 6.54 -2.40
N PRO A 132 4.78 7.13 -2.44
CA PRO A 132 5.80 6.85 -1.45
C PRO A 132 5.34 7.25 -0.05
N GLY A 133 5.99 6.65 0.94
CA GLY A 133 5.86 7.03 2.34
C GLY A 133 5.68 5.84 3.27
N HIS A 134 4.86 4.85 2.90
CA HIS A 134 4.80 3.58 3.66
C HIS A 134 6.08 2.76 3.46
N ALA A 135 6.50 2.63 2.21
CA ALA A 135 7.75 2.02 1.79
C ALA A 135 8.41 2.92 0.72
N PRO A 136 9.75 2.87 0.57
CA PRO A 136 10.45 3.73 -0.39
C PRO A 136 10.06 3.42 -1.83
N ASP A 137 9.68 2.18 -2.13
CA ASP A 137 9.27 1.67 -3.43
C ASP A 137 7.74 1.65 -3.63
N HIS A 138 6.96 2.25 -2.73
CA HIS A 138 5.49 2.20 -2.80
C HIS A 138 4.88 2.96 -3.98
N VAL A 139 4.00 2.29 -4.72
CA VAL A 139 3.15 2.81 -5.81
C VAL A 139 1.73 2.29 -5.70
N GLY A 140 0.79 3.01 -6.31
CA GLY A 140 -0.57 2.53 -6.57
C GLY A 140 -0.81 2.26 -8.05
N PHE A 141 -1.88 1.53 -8.36
CA PHE A 141 -2.30 1.17 -9.72
C PHE A 141 -3.72 1.65 -10.01
N ALA A 142 -3.84 2.63 -10.90
CA ALA A 142 -5.10 3.23 -11.28
C ALA A 142 -5.71 2.52 -12.50
N VAL A 143 -7.01 2.31 -12.46
CA VAL A 143 -7.83 1.79 -13.57
C VAL A 143 -9.08 2.66 -13.78
N GLY A 144 -9.57 2.65 -15.02
CA GLY A 144 -10.75 3.42 -15.41
C GLY A 144 -10.51 4.94 -15.42
N GLY A 145 -11.61 5.68 -15.54
CA GLY A 145 -11.61 7.14 -15.67
C GLY A 145 -11.84 7.61 -17.11
N PRO A 146 -11.78 8.94 -17.35
CA PRO A 146 -12.10 9.50 -18.65
C PRO A 146 -10.98 9.21 -19.66
N GLU A 147 -11.20 8.25 -20.57
CA GLU A 147 -10.43 8.11 -21.80
C GLU A 147 -11.01 9.02 -22.91
N ALA A 148 -10.14 9.55 -23.77
CA ALA A 148 -10.56 10.41 -24.87
C ALA A 148 -11.37 9.61 -25.90
N GLY A 149 -12.71 9.69 -25.81
CA GLY A 149 -13.64 9.09 -26.78
C GLY A 149 -14.45 7.90 -26.26
N GLU A 150 -14.22 7.45 -25.03
CA GLU A 150 -14.97 6.38 -24.36
C GLU A 150 -15.96 6.98 -23.34
N PRO A 151 -17.09 6.31 -23.04
CA PRO A 151 -17.92 6.66 -21.88
C PRO A 151 -17.07 6.57 -20.60
N SER A 152 -17.07 7.61 -19.77
CA SER A 152 -16.33 7.62 -18.50
C SER A 152 -16.70 6.39 -17.65
N THR A 153 -15.76 5.48 -17.47
CA THR A 153 -15.85 4.40 -16.47
C THR A 153 -15.56 4.98 -15.10
N ARG A 154 -16.04 4.31 -14.04
CA ARG A 154 -15.63 4.68 -12.68
C ARG A 154 -14.14 4.42 -12.54
N SER A 155 -13.45 5.35 -11.90
CA SER A 155 -12.02 5.28 -11.65
C SER A 155 -11.76 4.64 -10.28
N ALA A 156 -10.80 3.73 -10.21
CA ALA A 156 -10.37 3.13 -8.96
C ALA A 156 -8.85 3.14 -8.85
N LEU A 157 -8.34 3.27 -7.64
CA LEU A 157 -6.92 3.15 -7.33
C LEU A 157 -6.70 1.96 -6.42
N CYS A 158 -5.99 0.93 -6.91
CA CYS A 158 -5.33 -0.02 -6.03
C CYS A 158 -4.21 0.72 -5.29
N CYS A 159 -4.47 1.04 -4.03
CA CYS A 159 -3.62 1.92 -3.25
C CYS A 159 -2.68 1.16 -2.31
N GLY A 160 -2.72 -0.17 -2.31
CA GLY A 160 -1.91 -1.01 -1.41
C GLY A 160 -1.97 -0.49 0.02
N ASP A 161 -0.80 -0.36 0.62
CA ASP A 161 -0.63 0.17 1.98
C ASP A 161 -0.53 1.70 2.07
N LEU A 162 -1.19 2.44 1.18
CA LEU A 162 -1.35 3.89 1.35
C LEU A 162 -2.53 4.23 2.26
N ALA A 163 -3.65 3.51 2.13
CA ALA A 163 -4.88 3.80 2.85
C ALA A 163 -5.63 2.52 3.24
N VAL A 164 -6.33 2.57 4.38
CA VAL A 164 -7.19 1.48 4.87
C VAL A 164 -8.52 2.04 5.35
N ALA A 165 -9.60 1.29 5.15
CA ALA A 165 -10.96 1.73 5.50
C ALA A 165 -11.12 1.99 7.00
N GLU A 166 -10.53 1.13 7.83
CA GLU A 166 -10.55 1.22 9.29
C GLU A 166 -9.13 1.17 9.86
N GLY A 167 -8.91 1.86 10.98
CA GLY A 167 -7.58 1.96 11.58
C GLY A 167 -6.65 2.90 10.81
N SER A 168 -5.35 2.57 10.78
CA SER A 168 -4.30 3.33 10.11
C SER A 168 -3.25 2.38 9.57
N VAL A 169 -2.55 2.81 8.52
CA VAL A 169 -1.37 2.12 7.99
C VAL A 169 -0.19 2.29 8.96
N ALA A 170 0.81 1.42 8.96
CA ALA A 170 2.10 1.74 9.54
C ALA A 170 2.88 2.73 8.64
N VAL A 171 3.56 3.72 9.22
CA VAL A 171 4.60 4.49 8.52
C VAL A 171 5.74 4.57 9.50
N ALA A 172 6.73 3.70 9.31
CA ALA A 172 7.67 3.33 10.35
C ALA A 172 9.11 3.41 9.82
N ALA A 173 9.98 4.05 10.58
CA ALA A 173 11.40 4.10 10.28
C ALA A 173 12.02 2.68 10.28
N PRO A 174 13.08 2.42 9.50
CA PRO A 174 13.78 3.39 8.64
C PRO A 174 13.17 3.53 7.23
N GLU A 175 12.18 2.72 6.87
CA GLU A 175 11.65 2.69 5.50
C GLU A 175 10.58 3.75 5.23
N GLY A 176 9.82 4.08 6.27
CA GLY A 176 8.68 4.97 6.16
C GLY A 176 9.06 6.44 6.26
N ASP A 177 8.51 7.25 5.36
CA ASP A 177 8.63 8.71 5.34
C ASP A 177 7.25 9.35 5.50
N LEU A 178 7.02 10.00 6.64
CA LEU A 178 5.74 10.63 6.94
C LEU A 178 5.45 11.87 6.10
N SER A 179 6.47 12.58 5.64
CA SER A 179 6.28 13.74 4.75
C SER A 179 5.80 13.26 3.39
N ALA A 180 6.47 12.24 2.85
CA ALA A 180 6.08 11.59 1.60
C ALA A 180 4.68 10.96 1.71
N TYR A 181 4.39 10.25 2.81
CA TYR A 181 3.09 9.62 3.05
C TYR A 181 1.94 10.64 3.08
N LEU A 182 2.11 11.76 3.79
CA LEU A 182 1.11 12.83 3.84
C LEU A 182 0.90 13.45 2.44
N ALA A 183 1.98 13.73 1.71
CA ALA A 183 1.88 14.25 0.34
C ALA A 183 1.19 13.25 -0.61
N SER A 184 1.40 11.95 -0.43
CA SER A 184 0.74 10.89 -1.19
C SER A 184 -0.76 10.81 -0.88
N LEU A 185 -1.17 10.94 0.39
CA LEU A 185 -2.57 11.01 0.77
C LEU A 185 -3.27 12.24 0.20
N GLU A 186 -2.62 13.42 0.25
CA GLU A 186 -3.15 14.64 -0.35
C GLU A 186 -3.31 14.51 -1.87
N ARG A 187 -2.31 13.95 -2.54
CA ARG A 187 -2.37 13.68 -3.99
C ARG A 187 -3.54 12.77 -4.35
N VAL A 188 -3.75 11.68 -3.60
CA VAL A 188 -4.84 10.73 -3.87
C VAL A 188 -6.21 11.33 -3.54
N ARG A 189 -6.32 12.10 -2.45
CA ARG A 189 -7.54 12.85 -2.11
C ARG A 189 -7.93 13.79 -3.25
N ASP A 190 -6.97 14.56 -3.76
CA ASP A 190 -7.21 15.61 -4.74
C ASP A 190 -7.38 15.05 -6.18
N ALA A 191 -6.97 13.80 -6.41
CA ALA A 191 -7.11 13.12 -7.71
C ALA A 191 -8.56 12.72 -8.04
N GLY A 192 -9.45 12.64 -7.05
CA GLY A 192 -10.89 12.42 -7.27
C GLY A 192 -11.26 11.02 -7.77
N TYR A 193 -10.52 9.98 -7.36
CA TYR A 193 -10.91 8.59 -7.65
C TYR A 193 -12.27 8.26 -7.04
N ASP A 194 -13.05 7.39 -7.71
CA ASP A 194 -14.36 6.95 -7.18
C ASP A 194 -14.21 5.94 -6.05
N ARG A 195 -13.15 5.10 -6.08
CA ARG A 195 -12.85 4.11 -5.03
C ARG A 195 -11.36 3.94 -4.79
N LEU A 196 -10.98 3.57 -3.57
CA LEU A 196 -9.66 3.00 -3.27
C LEU A 196 -9.78 1.50 -2.98
N LEU A 197 -8.81 0.73 -3.46
CA LEU A 197 -8.71 -0.71 -3.30
C LEU A 197 -7.45 -0.99 -2.46
N PRO A 198 -7.58 -1.12 -1.13
CA PRO A 198 -6.45 -1.19 -0.23
C PRO A 198 -5.79 -2.57 -0.20
N GLY A 199 -4.51 -2.61 0.20
CA GLY A 199 -3.79 -3.86 0.44
C GLY A 199 -4.46 -4.75 1.50
N HIS A 200 -5.17 -4.13 2.45
CA HIS A 200 -5.86 -4.84 3.52
C HIS A 200 -7.27 -4.30 3.78
N GLY A 201 -8.20 -5.20 4.13
CA GLY A 201 -9.57 -4.84 4.49
C GLY A 201 -10.49 -4.54 3.29
N PRO A 202 -11.66 -3.93 3.52
CA PRO A 202 -12.64 -3.68 2.47
C PRO A 202 -12.24 -2.52 1.56
N ALA A 203 -12.82 -2.49 0.35
CA ALA A 203 -12.73 -1.33 -0.55
C ALA A 203 -13.29 -0.05 0.11
N ILE A 204 -12.76 1.10 -0.32
CA ILE A 204 -13.11 2.42 0.21
C ILE A 204 -13.96 3.16 -0.83
N ASP A 205 -15.20 3.45 -0.48
CA ASP A 205 -16.19 4.16 -1.31
C ASP A 205 -16.16 5.68 -1.19
N ASP A 206 -15.50 6.21 -0.15
CA ASP A 206 -15.28 7.65 0.03
C ASP A 206 -13.78 7.91 0.22
N PRO A 207 -13.01 7.95 -0.88
CA PRO A 207 -11.56 8.18 -0.83
C PRO A 207 -11.20 9.48 -0.12
N THR A 208 -11.97 10.55 -0.35
CA THR A 208 -11.72 11.87 0.23
C THR A 208 -11.79 11.81 1.74
N ALA A 209 -12.90 11.29 2.29
CA ALA A 209 -13.09 11.21 3.74
C ALA A 209 -12.05 10.32 4.41
N VAL A 210 -11.64 9.21 3.77
CA VAL A 210 -10.60 8.32 4.33
C VAL A 210 -9.23 8.98 4.32
N CYS A 211 -8.84 9.64 3.22
CA CYS A 211 -7.58 10.38 3.16
C CYS A 211 -7.52 11.48 4.23
N ASP A 212 -8.56 12.29 4.37
CA ASP A 212 -8.62 13.35 5.40
C ASP A 212 -8.52 12.75 6.82
N ARG A 213 -9.24 11.66 7.10
CA ARG A 213 -9.15 10.96 8.38
C ARG A 213 -7.73 10.47 8.69
N LEU A 214 -7.03 9.92 7.69
CA LEU A 214 -5.66 9.42 7.86
C LEU A 214 -4.67 10.57 8.03
N ILE A 215 -4.81 11.68 7.28
CA ILE A 215 -4.02 12.90 7.46
C ILE A 215 -4.19 13.44 8.87
N ASP A 216 -5.44 13.64 9.30
CA ASP A 216 -5.76 14.14 10.64
C ASP A 216 -5.20 13.24 11.73
N HIS A 217 -5.24 11.92 11.54
CA HIS A 217 -4.65 10.96 12.47
C HIS A 217 -3.15 11.17 12.64
N ARG A 218 -2.40 11.40 11.55
CA ARG A 218 -0.96 11.67 11.60
C ARG A 218 -0.65 13.02 12.21
N LEU A 219 -1.40 14.06 11.87
CA LEU A 219 -1.19 15.39 12.43
C LEU A 219 -1.57 15.46 13.92
N ALA A 220 -2.54 14.66 14.37
CA ALA A 220 -2.81 14.46 15.79
C ALA A 220 -1.62 13.78 16.49
N ARG A 221 -1.12 12.68 15.92
CA ARG A 221 0.04 11.99 16.47
C ARG A 221 1.28 12.87 16.57
N GLU A 222 1.53 13.67 15.53
CA GLU A 222 2.64 14.60 15.50
C GLU A 222 2.57 15.62 16.63
N ARG A 223 1.37 16.15 16.93
CA ARG A 223 1.17 17.04 18.08
C ARG A 223 1.46 16.35 19.40
N ASP A 224 1.07 15.08 19.54
CA ASP A 224 1.36 14.30 20.75
C ASP A 224 2.87 14.06 20.92
N VAL A 225 3.58 13.78 19.82
CA VAL A 225 5.05 13.64 19.81
C VAL A 225 5.74 14.94 20.24
N ILE A 226 5.34 16.08 19.66
CA ILE A 226 5.86 17.40 20.04
C ILE A 226 5.59 17.67 21.52
N ALA A 227 4.36 17.44 21.99
CA ALA A 227 3.99 17.66 23.37
C ALA A 227 4.81 16.81 24.35
N ALA A 228 5.14 15.56 23.99
CA ALA A 228 5.99 14.70 24.80
C ALA A 228 7.44 15.23 24.87
N ILE A 229 7.99 15.69 23.75
CA ILE A 229 9.34 16.29 23.67
C ILE A 229 9.39 17.60 24.49
N ASP A 230 8.44 18.51 24.27
CA ASP A 230 8.35 19.79 25.01
C ASP A 230 8.07 19.57 26.50
N GLY A 231 7.42 18.46 26.85
CA GLY A 231 7.20 18.00 28.22
C GLY A 231 8.45 17.43 28.91
N GLY A 232 9.58 17.32 28.20
CA GLY A 232 10.87 16.90 28.74
C GLY A 232 11.23 15.44 28.51
N ALA A 233 10.61 14.75 27.55
CA ALA A 233 11.06 13.42 27.14
C ALA A 233 12.55 13.45 26.72
N ALA A 234 13.34 12.52 27.26
CA ALA A 234 14.79 12.50 27.08
C ALA A 234 15.25 11.61 25.91
N ASP A 235 14.43 10.64 25.51
CA ASP A 235 14.68 9.59 24.52
C ASP A 235 13.37 9.19 23.80
N LEU A 236 13.47 8.33 22.77
CA LEU A 236 12.31 7.88 21.98
C LEU A 236 11.31 7.06 22.79
N ASP A 237 11.77 6.24 23.73
CA ASP A 237 10.88 5.46 24.61
C ASP A 237 9.97 6.37 25.43
N ALA A 238 10.50 7.44 26.01
CA ALA A 238 9.72 8.43 26.74
C ALA A 238 8.74 9.20 25.83
N VAL A 239 9.12 9.45 24.57
CA VAL A 239 8.21 10.05 23.57
C VAL A 239 7.08 9.07 23.23
N VAL A 240 7.37 7.79 23.04
CA VAL A 240 6.35 6.75 22.80
C VAL A 240 5.37 6.69 23.97
N ASP A 241 5.87 6.65 25.20
CA ASP A 241 5.03 6.60 26.40
C ASP A 241 4.15 7.85 26.54
N GLY A 242 4.68 9.03 26.17
CA GLY A 242 3.92 10.29 26.18
C GLY A 242 2.91 10.41 25.03
N ALA A 243 3.25 9.89 23.85
CA ALA A 243 2.44 10.03 22.64
C ALA A 243 1.34 8.97 22.51
N TYR A 244 1.46 7.83 23.19
CA TYR A 244 0.46 6.76 23.17
C TYR A 244 -0.23 6.64 24.53
N ALA A 245 -1.48 7.12 24.64
CA ALA A 245 -2.28 6.97 25.85
C ALA A 245 -2.88 5.56 26.09
N LYS A 246 -2.49 4.55 25.28
CA LYS A 246 -3.08 3.20 25.28
C LYS A 246 -2.02 2.14 25.58
N ASP A 247 -2.46 0.97 26.03
CA ASP A 247 -1.61 -0.21 26.13
C ASP A 247 -1.02 -0.56 24.75
N LEU A 248 0.30 -0.68 24.69
CA LEU A 248 1.08 -1.00 23.49
C LEU A 248 1.60 -2.44 23.49
N SER A 249 1.09 -3.27 24.40
CA SER A 249 1.47 -4.69 24.47
C SER A 249 1.29 -5.37 23.11
N GLY A 250 2.39 -5.88 22.55
CA GLY A 250 2.42 -6.57 21.26
C GLY A 250 2.66 -5.69 20.03
N VAL A 251 2.68 -4.36 20.15
CA VAL A 251 2.92 -3.42 19.03
C VAL A 251 3.88 -2.27 19.37
N ARG A 252 4.60 -2.36 20.49
CA ARG A 252 5.48 -1.28 20.96
C ARG A 252 6.64 -1.01 19.99
N ASP A 253 7.19 -2.03 19.36
CA ASP A 253 8.24 -1.90 18.34
C ASP A 253 7.75 -1.06 17.15
N LEU A 254 6.55 -1.34 16.64
CA LEU A 254 5.93 -0.59 15.55
C LEU A 254 5.60 0.86 15.96
N ALA A 255 5.12 1.05 17.19
CA ALA A 255 4.84 2.37 17.75
C ALA A 255 6.12 3.21 17.87
N LEU A 256 7.22 2.62 18.32
CA LEU A 256 8.53 3.27 18.40
C LEU A 256 9.03 3.66 17.01
N ALA A 257 9.00 2.76 16.05
CA ALA A 257 9.40 3.06 14.67
C ALA A 257 8.52 4.13 14.01
N THR A 258 7.23 4.18 14.33
CA THR A 258 6.33 5.25 13.87
C THR A 258 6.67 6.59 14.52
N VAL A 259 7.00 6.62 15.81
CA VAL A 259 7.46 7.84 16.50
C VAL A 259 8.80 8.31 15.95
N ALA A 260 9.72 7.40 15.64
CA ALA A 260 10.98 7.73 14.97
C ALA A 260 10.74 8.46 13.65
N ALA A 261 9.87 7.94 12.78
CA ALA A 261 9.49 8.61 11.52
C ALA A 261 8.89 10.02 11.76
N HIS A 262 8.11 10.21 12.83
CA HIS A 262 7.60 11.54 13.21
C HIS A 262 8.75 12.48 13.62
N VAL A 263 9.68 12.00 14.45
CA VAL A 263 10.84 12.78 14.90
C VAL A 263 11.73 13.15 13.72
N GLU A 264 12.01 12.23 12.79
CA GLU A 264 12.77 12.48 11.56
C GLU A 264 12.18 13.63 10.75
N LYS A 265 10.88 13.54 10.44
CA LYS A 265 10.13 14.59 9.76
C LYS A 265 10.24 15.92 10.49
N LEU A 266 9.99 15.94 11.80
CA LEU A 266 9.99 17.15 12.61
C LEU A 266 11.36 17.81 12.71
N VAL A 267 12.44 17.01 12.77
CA VAL A 267 13.81 17.51 12.71
C VAL A 267 14.12 18.08 11.33
N ALA A 268 13.72 17.40 10.24
CA ALA A 268 13.90 17.90 8.88
C ALA A 268 13.15 19.23 8.64
N GLU A 269 11.99 19.42 9.28
CA GLU A 269 11.21 20.67 9.25
C GLU A 269 11.73 21.75 10.20
N GLY A 270 12.74 21.46 11.03
CA GLY A 270 13.27 22.40 12.04
C GLY A 270 12.31 22.68 13.19
N ARG A 271 11.34 21.79 13.44
CA ARG A 271 10.34 21.90 14.52
C ARG A 271 10.77 21.18 15.81
N VAL A 272 11.74 20.29 15.71
CA VAL A 272 12.41 19.62 16.83
C VAL A 272 13.92 19.81 16.67
N ASP A 273 14.65 19.93 17.79
CA ASP A 273 16.09 20.15 17.81
C ASP A 273 16.86 19.02 17.10
N GLU A 274 17.88 19.40 16.31
CA GLU A 274 18.68 18.47 15.49
C GLU A 274 19.43 17.42 16.32
N ALA A 275 19.66 17.66 17.62
CA ALA A 275 20.20 16.67 18.55
C ALA A 275 19.34 15.41 18.67
N TRP A 276 18.05 15.45 18.28
CA TRP A 276 17.20 14.26 18.24
C TRP A 276 17.63 13.24 17.18
N ARG A 277 18.42 13.60 16.16
CA ARG A 277 18.96 12.60 15.22
C ARG A 277 19.84 11.56 15.91
N ALA A 278 20.65 11.98 16.89
CA ALA A 278 21.48 11.04 17.64
C ALA A 278 20.64 10.02 18.41
N ARG A 279 19.45 10.42 18.89
CA ARG A 279 18.53 9.52 19.62
C ARG A 279 17.81 8.53 18.71
N LEU A 280 17.70 8.81 17.41
CA LEU A 280 17.22 7.84 16.42
C LEU A 280 18.25 6.73 16.18
N ALA A 281 19.53 7.13 16.03
CA ALA A 281 20.65 6.21 15.82
C ALA A 281 20.86 5.25 17.00
N ASP A 282 20.55 5.66 18.23
CA ASP A 282 20.59 4.79 19.41
C ASP A 282 19.65 3.56 19.29
N HIS A 283 18.62 3.65 18.44
CA HIS A 283 17.69 2.56 18.13
C HIS A 283 17.97 1.86 16.78
N GLY A 284 19.03 2.26 16.07
CA GLY A 284 19.36 1.74 14.73
C GLY A 284 18.31 2.10 13.67
N LEU A 285 17.70 3.27 13.81
CA LEU A 285 16.64 3.79 12.93
C LEU A 285 17.11 4.99 12.09
N ASP A 286 18.43 5.20 11.99
CA ASP A 286 19.06 6.26 11.19
C ASP A 286 19.36 5.85 9.73
#